data_AF-A0A150N6Y1-F1
#
_entry.id   AF-A0A150N6Y1-F1
#
_cell.length_a   1.000
_cell.length_b   1.000
_cell.length_c   1.000
_cell.angle_alpha   90.00
_cell.angle_beta   90.00
_cell.angle_gamma   90.00
#
_symmetry.space_group_name_H-M   'P 1'
#
loop_
_entity.id
_entity.type
_entity.pdbx_description
1 polymer ?
#
loop_
_entity_poly.entity_id
_entity_poly.type
_entity_poly.pdbx_seq_one_letter_code
_entity_poly.pdbx_strand_id
1 'polypeptide(L)'
;MTNEEAYLLGKFARVALKTRHIDYNGRFCMSAAAAAMNDAFGLDRGLTNPLSDIPLAQTIILAGTNVAECQPTLMPYFYEAKKNGAFIIVVDPRETKTAALADLHLPLKPGTDAALAVGIGKVLLDEGYIDEAFVRERTVGFVEWKQHIEAVEMDEIVRLTDVPEEKIRLAARKYGEAADAIVLTARGLEQQTDGYAAVRQWINVVLATGNIGRPGSGFGSITGQGNGQGGREHGQKADQLPGYRSIEHPQHRRYIASVWGVAPDELPRKGVSAVLRREHSPFFRLTKRGVRGVS
;
A
#
# COMPACT_ATOMS: atom_id res chain seq x y z
N MET A 1 -21.43 -7.51 6.15
CA MET A 1 -22.12 -6.28 6.52
C MET A 1 -22.13 -5.34 5.34
N THR A 2 -23.28 -4.78 5.01
CA THR A 2 -23.38 -3.69 4.03
C THR A 2 -22.81 -2.39 4.61
N ASN A 3 -22.74 -1.33 3.81
CA ASN A 3 -22.27 -0.02 4.29
C ASN A 3 -23.20 0.57 5.35
N GLU A 4 -24.49 0.40 5.16
CA GLU A 4 -25.55 0.85 6.05
C GLU A 4 -25.45 0.15 7.40
N GLU A 5 -25.28 -1.18 7.40
CA GLU A 5 -25.08 -1.95 8.63
C GLU A 5 -23.79 -1.56 9.34
N ALA A 6 -22.70 -1.34 8.59
CA ALA A 6 -21.42 -0.92 9.15
C ALA A 6 -21.52 0.46 9.82
N TYR A 7 -22.21 1.40 9.17
CA TYR A 7 -22.52 2.72 9.70
C TYR A 7 -23.36 2.64 10.96
N LEU A 8 -24.44 1.85 10.95
CA LEU A 8 -25.33 1.68 12.09
C LEU A 8 -24.60 1.06 13.28
N LEU A 9 -23.78 0.03 13.07
CA LEU A 9 -22.95 -0.55 14.13
C LEU A 9 -21.96 0.48 14.70
N GLY A 10 -21.33 1.27 13.82
CA GLY A 10 -20.44 2.36 14.20
C GLY A 10 -21.10 3.42 15.07
N LYS A 11 -22.32 3.82 14.71
CA LYS A 11 -23.14 4.77 15.47
C LYS A 11 -23.62 4.16 16.79
N PHE A 12 -24.14 2.93 16.77
CA PHE A 12 -24.62 2.20 17.94
C PHE A 12 -23.53 2.08 19.01
N ALA A 13 -22.33 1.62 18.63
CA ALA A 13 -21.21 1.49 19.57
C ALA A 13 -20.84 2.83 20.23
N ARG A 14 -20.79 3.92 19.44
CA ARG A 14 -20.33 5.23 19.94
C ARG A 14 -21.40 6.01 20.70
N VAL A 15 -22.67 5.91 20.30
CA VAL A 15 -23.76 6.72 20.85
C VAL A 15 -24.54 5.94 21.91
N ALA A 16 -24.98 4.72 21.60
CA ALA A 16 -25.82 3.94 22.52
C ALA A 16 -24.98 3.27 23.60
N LEU A 17 -23.89 2.61 23.23
CA LEU A 17 -23.00 1.94 24.19
C LEU A 17 -21.93 2.84 24.78
N LYS A 18 -21.71 4.03 24.18
CA LYS A 18 -20.65 4.98 24.56
C LYS A 18 -19.26 4.34 24.66
N THR A 19 -18.98 3.36 23.81
CA THR A 19 -17.73 2.59 23.84
C THR A 19 -16.76 3.01 22.75
N ARG A 20 -15.47 3.09 23.12
CA ARG A 20 -14.35 3.22 22.18
C ARG A 20 -13.93 1.87 21.57
N HIS A 21 -14.51 0.77 22.05
CA HIS A 21 -14.14 -0.59 21.67
C HIS A 21 -14.98 -1.05 20.48
N ILE A 22 -14.68 -0.48 19.31
CA ILE A 22 -15.19 -0.92 18.03
C ILE A 22 -14.03 -1.14 17.07
N ASP A 23 -14.09 -2.24 16.34
CA ASP A 23 -13.10 -2.54 15.33
C ASP A 23 -13.66 -3.49 14.25
N TYR A 24 -12.88 -3.74 13.21
CA TYR A 24 -13.23 -4.61 12.10
C TYR A 24 -12.02 -5.42 11.66
N ASN A 25 -12.27 -6.52 10.95
CA ASN A 25 -11.24 -7.46 10.51
C ASN A 25 -10.11 -6.81 9.67
N GLY A 26 -10.36 -5.67 9.02
CA GLY A 26 -9.34 -4.97 8.24
C GLY A 26 -8.18 -4.44 9.08
N ARG A 27 -8.29 -4.45 10.42
CA ARG A 27 -7.16 -4.27 11.32
C ARG A 27 -6.04 -5.29 11.08
N PHE A 28 -6.38 -6.58 11.04
CA PHE A 28 -5.40 -7.64 10.79
C PHE A 28 -5.00 -7.68 9.31
N CYS A 29 -5.99 -7.46 8.44
CA CYS A 29 -5.85 -7.64 7.01
C CYS A 29 -5.01 -6.54 6.34
N MET A 30 -5.18 -5.27 6.74
CA MET A 30 -4.81 -4.12 5.89
C MET A 30 -4.23 -2.90 6.64
N SER A 31 -3.93 -3.03 7.94
CA SER A 31 -3.49 -1.87 8.73
C SER A 31 -2.17 -1.28 8.25
N ALA A 32 -1.20 -2.14 7.90
CA ALA A 32 0.11 -1.76 7.37
C ALA A 32 0.00 -0.95 6.06
N ALA A 33 -0.69 -1.51 5.05
CA ALA A 33 -0.88 -0.84 3.77
C ALA A 33 -1.61 0.49 3.91
N ALA A 34 -2.66 0.52 4.73
CA ALA A 34 -3.39 1.76 4.97
C ALA A 34 -2.54 2.82 5.65
N ALA A 35 -1.73 2.46 6.65
CA ALA A 35 -0.85 3.42 7.31
C ALA A 35 0.19 3.97 6.33
N ALA A 36 0.85 3.10 5.55
CA ALA A 36 1.85 3.51 4.57
C ALA A 36 1.25 4.38 3.45
N MET A 37 0.07 4.03 2.93
CA MET A 37 -0.63 4.82 1.90
C MET A 37 -1.13 6.17 2.43
N ASN A 38 -1.65 6.24 3.66
CA ASN A 38 -2.04 7.52 4.26
C ASN A 38 -0.81 8.44 4.41
N ASP A 39 0.31 7.90 4.87
CA ASP A 39 1.55 8.68 5.04
C ASP A 39 2.16 9.11 3.71
N ALA A 40 2.01 8.30 2.65
CA ALA A 40 2.60 8.59 1.35
C ALA A 40 1.71 9.45 0.46
N PHE A 41 0.40 9.21 0.46
CA PHE A 41 -0.56 9.78 -0.49
C PHE A 41 -1.67 10.60 0.15
N GLY A 42 -1.84 10.56 1.48
CA GLY A 42 -2.99 11.17 2.15
C GLY A 42 -4.32 10.47 1.82
N LEU A 43 -4.23 9.27 1.27
CA LEU A 43 -5.36 8.44 0.87
C LEU A 43 -5.31 7.15 1.67
N ASP A 44 -6.48 6.67 2.08
CA ASP A 44 -6.56 5.35 2.67
C ASP A 44 -6.24 4.28 1.61
N ARG A 45 -6.11 3.04 2.07
CA ARG A 45 -5.82 1.89 1.22
C ARG A 45 -6.79 1.72 0.06
N GLY A 46 -6.32 1.09 -1.01
CA GLY A 46 -7.07 0.79 -2.22
C GLY A 46 -6.12 0.80 -3.40
N LEU A 47 -6.64 1.00 -4.60
CA LEU A 47 -5.84 1.28 -5.78
C LEU A 47 -5.83 2.80 -5.99
N THR A 48 -4.69 3.35 -6.41
CA THR A 48 -4.60 4.77 -6.81
C THR A 48 -5.20 5.03 -8.19
N ASN A 49 -5.55 3.97 -8.92
CA ASN A 49 -6.06 3.96 -10.29
C ASN A 49 -7.22 2.96 -10.41
N PRO A 50 -8.15 3.14 -11.37
CA PRO A 50 -9.21 2.18 -11.62
C PRO A 50 -8.65 0.85 -12.15
N LEU A 51 -9.41 -0.24 -12.01
CA LEU A 51 -9.02 -1.55 -12.53
C LEU A 51 -8.83 -1.55 -14.05
N SER A 52 -9.56 -0.69 -14.76
CA SER A 52 -9.44 -0.47 -16.21
C SER A 52 -8.06 0.01 -16.66
N ASP A 53 -7.21 0.47 -15.73
CA ASP A 53 -5.85 0.90 -16.05
C ASP A 53 -4.85 -0.26 -16.02
N ILE A 54 -5.19 -1.40 -15.40
CA ILE A 54 -4.31 -2.58 -15.35
C ILE A 54 -3.91 -3.05 -16.76
N PRO A 55 -4.82 -3.16 -17.74
CA PRO A 55 -4.47 -3.52 -19.11
C PRO A 55 -3.58 -2.53 -19.87
N LEU A 56 -3.42 -1.30 -19.37
CA LEU A 56 -2.63 -0.24 -20.00
C LEU A 56 -1.16 -0.24 -19.56
N ALA A 57 -0.86 -0.88 -18.43
CA ALA A 57 0.50 -0.91 -17.88
C ALA A 57 1.44 -1.75 -18.78
N GLN A 58 2.66 -1.24 -18.99
CA GLN A 58 3.72 -1.97 -19.69
C GLN A 58 4.48 -2.91 -18.76
N THR A 59 4.58 -2.57 -17.46
CA THR A 59 5.14 -3.45 -16.43
C THR A 59 4.22 -3.48 -15.21
N ILE A 60 3.96 -4.68 -14.70
CA ILE A 60 3.13 -4.89 -13.51
C ILE A 60 3.92 -5.72 -12.51
N ILE A 61 4.07 -5.19 -11.29
CA ILE A 61 4.63 -5.95 -10.16
C ILE A 61 3.49 -6.40 -9.24
N LEU A 62 3.40 -7.70 -9.03
CA LEU A 62 2.46 -8.35 -8.11
C LEU A 62 3.23 -8.86 -6.90
N ALA A 63 3.18 -8.15 -5.77
CA ALA A 63 3.98 -8.44 -4.59
C ALA A 63 3.16 -8.98 -3.41
N GLY A 64 3.51 -10.19 -2.96
CA GLY A 64 2.85 -10.87 -1.85
C GLY A 64 1.38 -11.20 -2.14
N THR A 65 1.04 -11.48 -3.39
CA THR A 65 -0.34 -11.73 -3.83
C THR A 65 -0.49 -12.99 -4.68
N ASN A 66 -1.56 -13.75 -4.42
CA ASN A 66 -2.02 -14.84 -5.27
C ASN A 66 -3.40 -14.50 -5.85
N VAL A 67 -3.45 -13.48 -6.71
CA VAL A 67 -4.71 -12.99 -7.32
C VAL A 67 -5.46 -14.09 -8.07
N ALA A 68 -4.76 -15.05 -8.66
CA ALA A 68 -5.39 -16.16 -9.39
C ALA A 68 -6.32 -17.01 -8.53
N GLU A 69 -6.02 -17.17 -7.23
CA GLU A 69 -6.85 -17.96 -6.30
C GLU A 69 -7.67 -17.08 -5.36
N CYS A 70 -7.09 -15.99 -4.87
CA CYS A 70 -7.75 -15.15 -3.87
C CYS A 70 -8.73 -14.14 -4.50
N GLN A 71 -8.53 -13.77 -5.76
CA GLN A 71 -9.35 -12.80 -6.49
C GLN A 71 -9.43 -13.08 -7.99
N PRO A 72 -9.98 -14.24 -8.39
CA PRO A 72 -10.03 -14.65 -9.80
C PRO A 72 -10.76 -13.65 -10.70
N THR A 73 -11.63 -12.79 -10.15
CA THR A 73 -12.33 -11.73 -10.89
C THR A 73 -11.41 -10.62 -11.40
N LEU A 74 -10.18 -10.49 -10.88
CA LEU A 74 -9.17 -9.56 -11.40
C LEU A 74 -8.35 -10.15 -12.55
N MET A 75 -8.32 -11.48 -12.70
CA MET A 75 -7.50 -12.15 -13.71
C MET A 75 -7.74 -11.70 -15.15
N PRO A 76 -8.98 -11.40 -15.60
CA PRO A 76 -9.21 -10.89 -16.94
C PRO A 76 -8.37 -9.64 -17.27
N TYR A 77 -8.19 -8.72 -16.32
CA TYR A 77 -7.39 -7.51 -16.53
C TYR A 77 -5.90 -7.83 -16.72
N PHE A 78 -5.37 -8.81 -15.97
CA PHE A 78 -3.97 -9.23 -16.10
C PHE A 78 -3.73 -10.03 -17.40
N TYR A 79 -4.70 -10.84 -17.82
CA TYR A 79 -4.63 -11.53 -19.12
C TYR A 79 -4.69 -10.55 -20.28
N GLU A 80 -5.51 -9.50 -20.17
CA GLU A 80 -5.56 -8.43 -21.15
C GLU A 80 -4.24 -7.63 -21.19
N ALA A 81 -3.68 -7.30 -20.03
CA ALA A 81 -2.35 -6.67 -19.93
C ALA A 81 -1.29 -7.53 -20.64
N LYS A 82 -1.24 -8.84 -20.36
CA LYS A 82 -0.35 -9.81 -21.04
C LYS A 82 -0.55 -9.82 -22.55
N LYS A 83 -1.80 -9.82 -23.02
CA LYS A 83 -2.12 -9.76 -24.45
C LYS A 83 -1.63 -8.46 -25.10
N ASN A 84 -1.63 -7.35 -24.34
CA ASN A 84 -1.11 -6.05 -24.76
C ASN A 84 0.41 -5.95 -24.67
N GLY A 85 1.10 -7.00 -24.20
CA GLY A 85 2.56 -7.06 -24.10
C GLY A 85 3.14 -6.63 -22.76
N ALA A 86 2.32 -6.52 -21.70
CA ALA A 86 2.79 -6.17 -20.37
C ALA A 86 3.75 -7.22 -19.81
N PHE A 87 4.85 -6.77 -19.21
CA PHE A 87 5.79 -7.60 -18.48
C PHE A 87 5.33 -7.75 -17.02
N ILE A 88 4.93 -8.95 -16.61
CA ILE A 88 4.42 -9.23 -15.27
C ILE A 88 5.52 -9.85 -14.41
N ILE A 89 5.82 -9.17 -13.30
CA ILE A 89 6.76 -9.61 -12.28
C ILE A 89 5.95 -10.07 -11.06
N VAL A 90 6.20 -11.27 -10.57
CA VAL A 90 5.57 -11.79 -9.34
C VAL A 90 6.62 -11.96 -8.25
N VAL A 91 6.34 -11.40 -7.08
CA VAL A 91 7.14 -11.52 -5.86
C VAL A 91 6.33 -12.35 -4.86
N ASP A 92 6.63 -13.64 -4.77
CA ASP A 92 6.02 -14.57 -3.81
C ASP A 92 7.03 -15.70 -3.55
N PRO A 93 7.29 -16.11 -2.29
CA PRO A 93 8.17 -17.24 -1.99
C PRO A 93 7.74 -18.57 -2.64
N ARG A 94 6.48 -18.67 -3.06
CA ARG A 94 5.87 -19.90 -3.61
C ARG A 94 5.64 -19.78 -5.11
N GLU A 95 5.66 -20.92 -5.79
CA GLU A 95 5.23 -21.07 -7.18
C GLU A 95 3.70 -21.18 -7.25
N THR A 96 3.02 -20.04 -7.08
CA THR A 96 1.55 -19.96 -7.15
C THR A 96 1.02 -19.96 -8.58
N LYS A 97 -0.29 -20.13 -8.77
CA LYS A 97 -0.93 -19.92 -10.09
C LYS A 97 -0.71 -18.50 -10.65
N THR A 98 -0.57 -17.52 -9.76
CA THR A 98 -0.20 -16.15 -10.16
C THR A 98 1.25 -16.10 -10.65
N ALA A 99 2.18 -16.78 -9.97
CA ALA A 99 3.58 -16.86 -10.39
C ALA A 99 3.74 -17.58 -11.74
N ALA A 100 2.93 -18.60 -12.01
CA ALA A 100 2.91 -19.30 -13.30
C ALA A 100 2.49 -18.40 -14.49
N LEU A 101 1.78 -17.28 -14.23
CA LEU A 101 1.47 -16.28 -15.25
C LEU A 101 2.64 -15.33 -15.53
N ALA A 102 3.59 -15.17 -14.59
CA ALA A 102 4.61 -14.13 -14.64
C ALA A 102 5.63 -14.35 -15.78
N ASP A 103 6.18 -13.24 -16.29
CA ASP A 103 7.40 -13.29 -17.12
C ASP A 103 8.65 -13.41 -16.24
N LEU A 104 8.58 -12.89 -15.02
CA LEU A 104 9.64 -13.00 -14.01
C LEU A 104 9.06 -13.32 -12.64
N HIS A 105 9.52 -14.41 -12.05
CA HIS A 105 9.22 -14.79 -10.67
C HIS A 105 10.43 -14.56 -9.75
N LEU A 106 10.20 -13.83 -8.67
CA LEU A 106 11.14 -13.49 -7.60
C LEU A 106 10.77 -14.27 -6.32
N PRO A 107 11.30 -15.48 -6.10
CA PRO A 107 11.02 -16.31 -4.94
C PRO A 107 11.85 -15.86 -3.73
N LEU A 108 11.53 -14.69 -3.20
CA LEU A 108 12.23 -14.13 -2.05
C LEU A 108 12.04 -14.95 -0.77
N LYS A 109 13.00 -14.86 0.14
CA LYS A 109 12.86 -15.32 1.51
C LYS A 109 11.72 -14.56 2.22
N PRO A 110 10.75 -15.25 2.85
CA PRO A 110 9.65 -14.59 3.55
C PRO A 110 10.14 -13.57 4.59
N GLY A 111 9.53 -12.38 4.62
CA GLY A 111 9.92 -11.31 5.55
C GLY A 111 10.96 -10.33 5.02
N THR A 112 11.39 -10.47 3.76
CA THR A 112 12.49 -9.68 3.17
C THR A 112 12.04 -8.76 2.03
N ASP A 113 10.73 -8.56 1.89
CA ASP A 113 10.10 -7.76 0.85
C ASP A 113 10.59 -6.31 0.81
N ALA A 114 10.86 -5.72 1.99
CA ALA A 114 11.43 -4.38 2.09
C ALA A 114 12.85 -4.31 1.49
N ALA A 115 13.68 -5.32 1.76
CA ALA A 115 15.04 -5.41 1.22
C ALA A 115 15.02 -5.60 -0.30
N LEU A 116 14.10 -6.43 -0.82
CA LEU A 116 13.93 -6.58 -2.27
C LEU A 116 13.54 -5.26 -2.95
N ALA A 117 12.61 -4.50 -2.37
CA ALA A 117 12.23 -3.19 -2.89
C ALA A 117 13.39 -2.19 -2.84
N VAL A 118 14.23 -2.23 -1.79
CA VAL A 118 15.48 -1.44 -1.71
C VAL A 118 16.46 -1.85 -2.83
N GLY A 119 16.63 -3.14 -3.09
CA GLY A 119 17.45 -3.63 -4.20
C GLY A 119 16.98 -3.15 -5.56
N ILE A 120 15.67 -3.23 -5.81
CA ILE A 120 15.06 -2.67 -7.04
C ILE A 120 15.30 -1.16 -7.11
N GLY A 121 15.06 -0.44 -6.01
CA GLY A 121 15.32 1.00 -5.90
C GLY A 121 16.79 1.39 -6.18
N LYS A 122 17.74 0.57 -5.72
CA LYS A 122 19.18 0.74 -5.98
C LYS A 122 19.49 0.66 -7.47
N VAL A 123 19.00 -0.36 -8.16
CA VAL A 123 19.21 -0.48 -9.61
C VAL A 123 18.53 0.66 -10.36
N LEU A 124 17.32 1.07 -9.96
CA LEU A 124 16.63 2.22 -10.55
C LEU A 124 17.44 3.52 -10.41
N LEU A 125 18.09 3.71 -9.25
CA LEU A 125 18.95 4.86 -9.00
C LEU A 125 20.25 4.78 -9.83
N ASP A 126 20.96 3.66 -9.74
CA ASP A 126 22.28 3.46 -10.35
C ASP A 126 22.21 3.51 -11.89
N GLU A 127 21.11 3.03 -12.49
CA GLU A 127 20.92 2.99 -13.94
C GLU A 127 20.14 4.19 -14.48
N GLY A 128 19.78 5.17 -13.64
CA GLY A 128 19.22 6.46 -14.09
C GLY A 128 17.73 6.42 -14.46
N TYR A 129 16.94 5.52 -13.86
CA TYR A 129 15.49 5.42 -14.07
C TYR A 129 14.64 6.31 -13.14
N ILE A 130 15.27 7.18 -12.37
CA ILE A 130 14.58 8.10 -11.46
C ILE A 130 13.97 9.25 -12.27
N ASP A 131 12.69 9.55 -12.03
CA ASP A 131 12.06 10.75 -12.57
C ASP A 131 12.41 11.95 -11.68
N GLU A 132 13.58 12.53 -11.95
CA GLU A 132 14.15 13.67 -11.22
C GLU A 132 13.22 14.90 -11.18
N ALA A 133 12.43 15.12 -12.22
CA ALA A 133 11.46 16.21 -12.25
C ALA A 133 10.29 15.93 -11.30
N PHE A 134 9.72 14.73 -11.38
CA PHE A 134 8.63 14.31 -10.50
C PHE A 134 9.05 14.31 -9.04
N VAL A 135 10.20 13.72 -8.67
CA VAL A 135 10.62 13.69 -7.26
C VAL A 135 10.84 15.10 -6.72
N ARG A 136 11.48 15.99 -7.50
CA ARG A 136 11.70 17.39 -7.09
C ARG A 136 10.40 18.15 -6.90
N GLU A 137 9.40 17.93 -7.74
CA GLU A 137 8.17 18.73 -7.77
C GLU A 137 7.05 18.16 -6.91
N ARG A 138 6.97 16.84 -6.79
CA ARG A 138 5.83 16.11 -6.25
C ARG A 138 6.16 15.25 -5.03
N THR A 139 7.41 15.20 -4.56
CA THR A 139 7.75 14.43 -3.34
C THR A 139 8.52 15.25 -2.30
N VAL A 140 8.61 14.69 -1.10
CA VAL A 140 9.49 15.11 0.00
C VAL A 140 10.23 13.89 0.51
N GLY A 141 11.47 14.07 1.02
CA GLY A 141 12.28 13.00 1.60
C GLY A 141 13.14 12.20 0.61
N PHE A 142 13.33 12.71 -0.62
CA PHE A 142 14.10 12.01 -1.66
C PHE A 142 15.59 11.97 -1.37
N VAL A 143 16.14 13.01 -0.77
CA VAL A 143 17.57 13.06 -0.41
C VAL A 143 17.89 11.96 0.60
N GLU A 144 17.06 11.84 1.63
CA GLU A 144 17.21 10.83 2.68
C GLU A 144 17.00 9.41 2.15
N TRP A 145 16.02 9.23 1.25
CA TRP A 145 15.82 7.94 0.59
C TRP A 145 17.02 7.57 -0.30
N LYS A 146 17.51 8.51 -1.11
CA LYS A 146 18.67 8.31 -1.98
C LYS A 146 19.91 7.92 -1.17
N GLN A 147 20.23 8.65 -0.10
CA GLN A 147 21.34 8.32 0.80
C GLN A 147 21.21 6.92 1.40
N HIS A 148 20.00 6.52 1.79
CA HIS A 148 19.76 5.18 2.32
C HIS A 148 20.02 4.09 1.25
N ILE A 149 19.52 4.28 0.03
CA ILE A 149 19.71 3.35 -1.08
C ILE A 149 21.20 3.25 -1.47
N GLU A 150 21.91 4.37 -1.54
CA GLU A 150 23.34 4.41 -1.87
C GLU A 150 24.20 3.66 -0.84
N ALA A 151 23.81 3.68 0.44
CA ALA A 151 24.53 3.01 1.53
C ALA A 151 24.36 1.49 1.57
N VAL A 152 23.43 0.93 0.80
CA VAL A 152 23.16 -0.52 0.79
C VAL A 152 23.91 -1.19 -0.36
N GLU A 153 24.62 -2.27 -0.06
CA GLU A 153 25.33 -3.07 -1.06
C GLU A 153 24.42 -4.12 -1.71
N MET A 154 24.58 -4.37 -3.01
CA MET A 154 23.75 -5.35 -3.73
C MET A 154 23.94 -6.77 -3.20
N ASP A 155 25.17 -7.14 -2.82
CA ASP A 155 25.48 -8.45 -2.21
C ASP A 155 24.72 -8.69 -0.90
N GLU A 156 24.49 -7.61 -0.13
CA GLU A 156 23.66 -7.70 1.08
C GLU A 156 22.20 -7.98 0.72
N ILE A 157 21.65 -7.31 -0.29
CA ILE A 157 20.28 -7.57 -0.76
C ILE A 157 20.11 -9.00 -1.24
N VAL A 158 21.05 -9.50 -2.06
CA VAL A 158 21.00 -10.88 -2.57
C VAL A 158 21.01 -11.88 -1.42
N ARG A 159 21.91 -11.69 -0.43
CA ARG A 159 22.01 -12.56 0.74
C ARG A 159 20.79 -12.49 1.66
N LEU A 160 20.18 -11.32 1.82
CA LEU A 160 19.00 -11.16 2.66
C LEU A 160 17.78 -11.80 2.00
N THR A 161 17.58 -11.55 0.70
CA THR A 161 16.36 -11.92 -0.01
C THR A 161 16.40 -13.32 -0.62
N ASP A 162 17.57 -13.94 -0.74
CA ASP A 162 17.82 -15.16 -1.53
C ASP A 162 17.43 -15.01 -3.02
N VAL A 163 17.24 -13.77 -3.51
CA VAL A 163 16.96 -13.49 -4.92
C VAL A 163 18.27 -13.15 -5.65
N PRO A 164 18.61 -13.85 -6.76
CA PRO A 164 19.80 -13.55 -7.54
C PRO A 164 19.82 -12.10 -8.07
N GLU A 165 20.98 -11.46 -8.03
CA GLU A 165 21.17 -10.08 -8.50
C GLU A 165 20.64 -9.86 -9.92
N GLU A 166 20.90 -10.80 -10.83
CA GLU A 166 20.42 -10.75 -12.22
C GLU A 166 18.90 -10.53 -12.30
N LYS A 167 18.14 -11.25 -11.45
CA LYS A 167 16.68 -11.13 -11.42
C LYS A 167 16.23 -9.79 -10.82
N ILE A 168 16.93 -9.29 -9.80
CA ILE A 168 16.65 -7.97 -9.20
C ILE A 168 16.89 -6.88 -10.24
N ARG A 169 18.01 -6.94 -10.96
CA ARG A 169 18.34 -6.00 -12.04
C ARG A 169 17.34 -6.08 -13.18
N LEU A 170 16.95 -7.28 -13.60
CA LEU A 170 15.95 -7.45 -14.65
C LEU A 170 14.60 -6.86 -14.24
N ALA A 171 14.14 -7.11 -13.01
CA ALA A 171 12.91 -6.54 -12.48
C ALA A 171 12.96 -5.00 -12.48
N ALA A 172 14.05 -4.43 -11.98
CA ALA A 172 14.25 -2.98 -11.93
C ALA A 172 14.30 -2.34 -13.31
N ARG A 173 15.04 -2.93 -14.27
CA ARG A 173 15.11 -2.44 -15.66
C ARG A 173 13.74 -2.48 -16.33
N LYS A 174 13.03 -3.61 -16.25
CA LYS A 174 11.68 -3.71 -16.82
C LYS A 174 10.71 -2.71 -16.21
N TYR A 175 10.83 -2.44 -14.92
CA TYR A 175 10.00 -1.43 -14.26
C TYR A 175 10.40 0.01 -14.62
N GLY A 176 11.71 0.30 -14.71
CA GLY A 176 12.24 1.63 -14.99
C GLY A 176 12.17 2.05 -16.46
N GLU A 177 12.28 1.10 -17.40
CA GLU A 177 12.12 1.33 -18.85
C GLU A 177 10.66 1.55 -19.26
N ALA A 178 9.71 1.04 -18.47
CA ALA A 178 8.29 1.14 -18.77
C ALA A 178 7.80 2.58 -18.66
N ALA A 179 7.10 3.06 -19.69
CA ALA A 179 6.45 4.38 -19.66
C ALA A 179 5.34 4.42 -18.59
N ASP A 180 4.63 3.30 -18.45
CA ASP A 180 3.54 3.13 -17.50
C ASP A 180 3.70 1.81 -16.73
N ALA A 181 3.77 1.92 -15.40
CA ALA A 181 3.98 0.75 -14.55
C ALA A 181 3.14 0.77 -13.27
N ILE A 182 2.69 -0.42 -12.85
CA ILE A 182 1.85 -0.60 -11.67
C ILE A 182 2.55 -1.51 -10.66
N VAL A 183 2.44 -1.16 -9.38
CA VAL A 183 2.76 -2.06 -8.26
C VAL A 183 1.50 -2.39 -7.49
N LEU A 184 1.15 -3.67 -7.40
CA LEU A 184 0.06 -4.17 -6.58
C LEU A 184 0.58 -5.08 -5.46
N THR A 185 0.23 -4.76 -4.21
CA THR A 185 0.60 -5.54 -3.02
C THR A 185 -0.59 -6.29 -2.44
N ALA A 186 -0.33 -7.35 -1.67
CA ALA A 186 -1.33 -7.98 -0.81
C ALA A 186 -0.70 -8.57 0.46
N ARG A 187 -1.36 -9.59 1.04
CA ARG A 187 -1.08 -10.08 2.40
C ARG A 187 0.32 -10.65 2.61
N GLY A 188 0.90 -11.30 1.61
CA GLY A 188 2.23 -11.89 1.75
C GLY A 188 3.29 -10.85 2.15
N LEU A 189 3.12 -9.62 1.69
CA LEU A 189 3.98 -8.48 1.99
C LEU A 189 3.49 -7.67 3.19
N GLU A 190 2.18 -7.48 3.31
CA GLU A 190 1.58 -6.59 4.31
C GLU A 190 1.48 -7.19 5.72
N GLN A 191 1.36 -8.52 5.83
CA GLN A 191 1.18 -9.22 7.10
C GLN A 191 2.49 -9.79 7.62
N GLN A 192 3.44 -8.89 7.88
CA GLN A 192 4.76 -9.19 8.40
C GLN A 192 5.05 -8.39 9.67
N THR A 193 6.13 -8.74 10.38
CA THR A 193 6.57 -8.02 11.59
C THR A 193 6.69 -6.51 11.35
N ASP A 194 7.20 -6.09 10.18
CA ASP A 194 7.19 -4.69 9.73
C ASP A 194 6.60 -4.55 8.32
N GLY A 195 5.34 -4.95 8.17
CA GLY A 195 4.60 -4.78 6.90
C GLY A 195 4.44 -3.31 6.48
N TYR A 196 4.47 -2.37 7.44
CA TYR A 196 4.44 -0.94 7.13
C TYR A 196 5.68 -0.54 6.35
N ALA A 197 6.88 -0.90 6.83
CA ALA A 197 8.12 -0.60 6.15
C ALA A 197 8.19 -1.28 4.77
N ALA A 198 7.74 -2.54 4.67
CA ALA A 198 7.68 -3.25 3.38
C ALA A 198 6.82 -2.50 2.36
N VAL A 199 5.57 -2.18 2.69
CA VAL A 199 4.69 -1.42 1.78
C VAL A 199 5.31 -0.07 1.44
N ARG A 200 5.94 0.58 2.41
CA ARG A 200 6.56 1.90 2.20
C ARG A 200 7.67 1.86 1.16
N GLN A 201 8.53 0.85 1.18
CA GLN A 201 9.61 0.74 0.19
C GLN A 201 9.08 0.48 -1.22
N TRP A 202 8.00 -0.30 -1.35
CA TRP A 202 7.34 -0.48 -2.65
C TRP A 202 6.66 0.81 -3.14
N ILE A 203 6.08 1.61 -2.25
CA ILE A 203 5.58 2.95 -2.60
C ILE A 203 6.73 3.88 -3.00
N ASN A 204 7.89 3.78 -2.35
CA ASN A 204 9.07 4.57 -2.69
C ASN A 204 9.53 4.29 -4.12
N VAL A 205 9.53 3.03 -4.58
CA VAL A 205 9.81 2.64 -5.97
C VAL A 205 8.85 3.31 -6.96
N VAL A 206 7.55 3.32 -6.65
CA VAL A 206 6.53 3.98 -7.47
C VAL A 206 6.76 5.50 -7.55
N LEU A 207 7.04 6.13 -6.41
CA LEU A 207 7.27 7.58 -6.33
C LEU A 207 8.58 8.00 -6.98
N ALA A 208 9.65 7.21 -6.84
CA ALA A 208 10.96 7.48 -7.40
C ALA A 208 10.97 7.47 -8.94
N THR A 209 10.13 6.63 -9.53
CA THR A 209 9.97 6.50 -11.00
C THR A 209 8.83 7.37 -11.56
N GLY A 210 8.16 8.15 -10.70
CA GLY A 210 7.03 8.99 -11.11
C GLY A 210 5.82 8.22 -11.65
N ASN A 211 5.75 6.90 -11.46
CA ASN A 211 4.69 6.00 -11.97
C ASN A 211 3.38 6.14 -11.17
N ILE A 212 2.83 7.35 -11.05
CA ILE A 212 1.56 7.60 -10.35
C ILE A 212 0.83 8.83 -10.89
N GLY A 213 -0.51 8.76 -10.88
CA GLY A 213 -1.37 9.90 -11.26
C GLY A 213 -1.57 10.07 -12.77
N ARG A 214 -1.28 9.02 -13.55
CA ARG A 214 -1.58 8.91 -14.98
C ARG A 214 -2.12 7.49 -15.30
N PRO A 215 -2.88 7.31 -16.39
CA PRO A 215 -3.39 5.99 -16.79
C PRO A 215 -2.28 4.95 -16.91
N GLY A 216 -2.56 3.70 -16.54
CA GLY A 216 -1.57 2.61 -16.61
C GLY A 216 -0.46 2.67 -15.55
N SER A 217 -0.49 3.66 -14.66
CA SER A 217 0.53 3.87 -13.62
C SER A 217 -0.07 4.01 -12.23
N GLY A 218 0.50 3.33 -11.25
CA GLY A 218 0.07 3.52 -9.86
C GLY A 218 0.53 2.48 -8.85
N PHE A 219 -0.02 2.64 -7.65
CA PHE A 219 0.15 1.71 -6.55
C PHE A 219 -1.22 1.21 -6.08
N GLY A 220 -1.31 -0.05 -5.66
CA GLY A 220 -2.54 -0.53 -5.04
C GLY A 220 -2.33 -1.67 -4.05
N SER A 221 -3.13 -1.68 -2.99
CA SER A 221 -3.22 -2.81 -2.08
C SER A 221 -4.51 -3.59 -2.35
N ILE A 222 -4.35 -4.85 -2.73
CA ILE A 222 -5.42 -5.74 -3.14
C ILE A 222 -6.27 -6.17 -1.92
N THR A 223 -7.57 -5.92 -1.99
CA THR A 223 -8.48 -6.01 -0.84
C THR A 223 -9.28 -7.32 -0.82
N GLY A 224 -9.01 -8.21 0.13
CA GLY A 224 -9.64 -9.55 0.12
C GLY A 224 -11.17 -9.57 0.27
N GLN A 225 -11.71 -8.88 1.28
CA GLN A 225 -13.15 -8.95 1.56
C GLN A 225 -13.98 -7.97 0.73
N GLY A 226 -15.13 -8.44 0.24
CA GLY A 226 -16.03 -7.66 -0.62
C GLY A 226 -16.45 -6.31 -0.05
N ASN A 227 -16.62 -6.16 1.28
CA ASN A 227 -16.93 -4.87 1.91
C ASN A 227 -15.94 -4.44 3.01
N GLY A 228 -14.68 -4.91 2.93
CA GLY A 228 -13.66 -4.49 3.90
C GLY A 228 -13.35 -2.99 3.80
N GLN A 229 -13.50 -2.39 2.61
CA GLN A 229 -13.31 -0.94 2.43
C GLN A 229 -14.49 -0.16 3.00
N GLY A 230 -15.72 -0.53 2.65
CA GLY A 230 -16.91 0.17 3.12
C GLY A 230 -17.08 0.10 4.63
N GLY A 231 -16.81 -1.05 5.27
CA GLY A 231 -16.85 -1.17 6.73
C GLY A 231 -15.93 -0.17 7.44
N ARG A 232 -14.72 0.03 6.90
CA ARG A 232 -13.76 1.02 7.39
C ARG A 232 -14.26 2.45 7.19
N GLU A 233 -14.64 2.77 5.97
CA GLU A 233 -15.11 4.10 5.57
C GLU A 233 -16.34 4.53 6.37
N HIS A 234 -17.23 3.60 6.71
CA HIS A 234 -18.49 3.88 7.38
C HIS A 234 -18.41 3.80 8.92
N GLY A 235 -17.22 3.64 9.49
CA GLY A 235 -16.99 3.90 10.92
C GLY A 235 -16.79 2.67 11.80
N GLN A 236 -16.44 1.50 11.25
CA GLN A 236 -16.08 0.34 12.07
C GLN A 236 -14.63 0.36 12.58
N LYS A 237 -13.86 1.44 12.35
CA LYS A 237 -12.47 1.57 12.82
C LYS A 237 -12.39 2.36 14.13
N ALA A 238 -11.56 1.89 15.07
CA ALA A 238 -11.40 2.46 16.41
C ALA A 238 -10.93 3.93 16.47
N ASP A 239 -10.36 4.46 15.41
CA ASP A 239 -9.77 5.81 15.35
C ASP A 239 -10.36 6.70 14.24
N GLN A 240 -11.40 6.23 13.55
CA GLN A 240 -12.08 6.97 12.49
C GLN A 240 -13.58 7.07 12.75
N LEU A 241 -14.16 8.15 12.26
CA LEU A 241 -15.57 8.40 12.06
C LEU A 241 -15.90 8.24 10.56
N PRO A 242 -17.18 8.14 10.18
CA PRO A 242 -17.57 7.94 8.79
C PRO A 242 -16.92 8.94 7.81
N GLY A 243 -16.55 8.47 6.62
CA GLY A 243 -15.89 9.23 5.56
C GLY A 243 -14.42 9.57 5.88
N TYR A 244 -13.66 8.60 6.42
CA TYR A 244 -12.22 8.74 6.76
C TYR A 244 -11.87 9.85 7.74
N ARG A 245 -12.86 10.36 8.47
CA ARG A 245 -12.69 11.45 9.43
C ARG A 245 -11.98 10.96 10.68
N SER A 246 -10.86 11.56 11.08
CA SER A 246 -10.24 11.25 12.38
C SER A 246 -11.20 11.50 13.55
N ILE A 247 -11.31 10.54 14.49
CA ILE A 247 -12.11 10.67 15.71
C ILE A 247 -11.50 11.64 16.72
N GLU A 248 -10.23 11.99 16.56
CA GLU A 248 -9.50 12.91 17.44
C GLU A 248 -9.57 14.36 16.93
N HIS A 249 -9.91 14.58 15.67
CA HIS A 249 -9.96 15.92 15.09
C HIS A 249 -11.24 16.66 15.50
N PRO A 250 -11.16 17.82 16.19
CA PRO A 250 -12.34 18.49 16.74
C PRO A 250 -13.43 18.82 15.72
N GLN A 251 -13.05 19.29 14.52
CA GLN A 251 -14.03 19.66 13.49
C GLN A 251 -14.75 18.42 12.92
N HIS A 252 -14.04 17.29 12.80
CA HIS A 252 -14.62 16.04 12.33
C HIS A 252 -15.65 15.49 13.32
N ARG A 253 -15.32 15.55 14.61
CA ARG A 253 -16.23 15.18 15.70
C ARG A 253 -17.49 16.03 15.68
N ARG A 254 -17.34 17.36 15.60
CA ARG A 254 -18.49 18.29 15.53
C ARG A 254 -19.41 17.97 14.35
N TYR A 255 -18.85 17.75 13.17
CA TYR A 255 -19.62 17.43 11.97
C TYR A 255 -20.43 16.14 12.14
N ILE A 256 -19.80 15.06 12.61
CA ILE A 256 -20.50 13.78 12.76
C ILE A 256 -21.51 13.82 13.90
N ALA A 257 -21.18 14.51 15.00
CA ALA A 257 -22.10 14.72 16.11
C ALA A 257 -23.36 15.48 15.69
N SER A 258 -23.24 16.51 14.83
CA SER A 258 -24.40 17.24 14.30
C SER A 258 -25.28 16.36 13.41
N VAL A 259 -24.70 15.46 12.62
CA VAL A 259 -25.46 14.48 11.82
C VAL A 259 -26.17 13.45 12.71
N TRP A 260 -25.56 13.09 13.85
CA TRP A 260 -26.12 12.10 14.76
C TRP A 260 -27.08 12.67 15.81
N GLY A 261 -27.14 13.99 15.96
CA GLY A 261 -27.99 14.67 16.94
C GLY A 261 -27.48 14.54 18.39
N VAL A 262 -26.16 14.49 18.59
CA VAL A 262 -25.53 14.34 19.91
C VAL A 262 -24.49 15.46 20.16
N ALA A 263 -24.11 15.69 21.42
CA ALA A 263 -23.01 16.61 21.71
C ALA A 263 -21.65 16.00 21.28
N PRO A 264 -20.71 16.78 20.72
CA PRO A 264 -19.41 16.26 20.28
C PRO A 264 -18.57 15.61 21.40
N ASP A 265 -18.77 16.05 22.65
CA ASP A 265 -18.06 15.54 23.82
C ASP A 265 -18.65 14.22 24.35
N GLU A 266 -19.85 13.84 23.91
CA GLU A 266 -20.43 12.52 24.21
C GLU A 266 -19.81 11.40 23.38
N LEU A 267 -19.19 11.73 22.24
CA LEU A 267 -18.51 10.73 21.43
C LEU A 267 -17.28 10.20 22.18
N PRO A 268 -17.03 8.88 22.22
CA PRO A 268 -15.80 8.35 22.78
C PRO A 268 -14.57 8.86 22.02
N ARG A 269 -13.40 8.79 22.67
CA ARG A 269 -12.10 9.01 22.03
C ARG A 269 -11.63 7.75 21.29
N LYS A 270 -10.50 7.84 20.61
CA LYS A 270 -9.84 6.73 19.92
C LYS A 270 -9.73 5.49 20.80
N GLY A 271 -10.06 4.34 20.21
CA GLY A 271 -9.90 3.03 20.82
C GLY A 271 -8.44 2.56 20.87
N VAL A 272 -8.25 1.33 21.32
CA VAL A 272 -6.91 0.78 21.59
C VAL A 272 -6.22 0.36 20.28
N SER A 273 -4.92 0.65 20.19
CA SER A 273 -4.06 0.13 19.12
C SER A 273 -3.97 -1.40 19.16
N ALA A 274 -3.90 -2.04 18.00
CA ALA A 274 -3.72 -3.48 17.88
C ALA A 274 -2.31 -3.94 18.27
N VAL A 275 -1.35 -3.04 18.11
CA VAL A 275 0.07 -3.24 18.39
C VAL A 275 0.50 -2.26 19.47
N LEU A 276 1.35 -2.71 20.40
CA LEU A 276 2.14 -1.80 21.22
C LEU A 276 2.97 -0.96 20.23
N ARG A 277 2.88 0.38 20.30
CA ARG A 277 3.78 1.26 19.55
C ARG A 277 5.20 0.91 19.97
N ARG A 278 5.90 0.08 19.19
CA ARG A 278 7.36 0.10 19.17
C ARG A 278 7.74 1.34 18.38
N GLU A 279 8.74 2.07 18.87
CA GLU A 279 9.39 3.09 18.06
C GLU A 279 9.82 2.42 16.75
N HIS A 280 9.26 2.88 15.63
CA HIS A 280 9.57 2.30 14.34
C HIS A 280 11.06 2.51 14.06
N SER A 281 11.70 1.47 13.53
CA SER A 281 13.08 1.52 13.03
C SER A 281 13.25 2.72 12.07
N PRO A 282 14.40 3.40 12.04
CA PRO A 282 14.61 4.63 11.27
C PRO A 282 14.75 4.34 9.77
N PHE A 283 13.69 3.84 9.13
CA PHE A 283 13.61 3.74 7.68
C PHE A 283 13.06 5.05 7.08
N PHE A 284 13.82 5.62 6.15
CA PHE A 284 13.62 6.94 5.54
C PHE A 284 12.40 6.97 4.58
N ARG A 285 11.79 8.15 4.42
CA ARG A 285 10.39 8.32 3.97
C ARG A 285 10.27 9.19 2.71
N LEU A 286 9.71 8.68 1.60
CA LEU A 286 9.31 9.49 0.43
C LEU A 286 7.80 9.79 0.41
N THR A 287 7.35 10.99 0.74
CA THR A 287 5.91 11.33 0.76
C THR A 287 5.53 12.24 -0.42
N LYS A 288 4.36 12.07 -1.02
CA LYS A 288 3.84 12.99 -2.05
C LYS A 288 3.62 14.38 -1.45
N ARG A 289 4.10 15.45 -2.11
CA ARG A 289 3.89 16.84 -1.66
C ARG A 289 2.41 17.17 -1.58
N GLY A 290 2.06 17.94 -0.55
CA GLY A 290 0.68 18.37 -0.30
C GLY A 290 -0.13 17.42 0.60
N VAL A 291 0.43 16.25 0.96
CA VAL A 291 -0.14 15.39 2.01
C VAL A 291 0.08 16.08 3.36
N ARG A 292 -0.95 16.78 3.86
CA ARG A 292 -0.96 17.28 5.24
C ARG A 292 -1.21 16.09 6.15
N GLY A 293 -0.26 15.81 7.04
CA GLY A 293 -0.42 14.80 8.07
C GLY A 293 -1.71 15.06 8.86
N VAL A 294 -2.54 14.03 8.98
CA VAL A 294 -3.58 13.98 10.01
C VAL A 294 -2.83 13.71 11.32
N SER A 295 -2.25 14.76 11.91
CA SER A 295 -1.83 14.73 13.31
C SER A 295 -3.05 14.57 14.21
#